data_AF-A0A511DDW9-F1
#
_entry.id   AF-A0A511DDW9-F1
#
_cell.length_a   1.000
_cell.length_b   1.000
_cell.length_c   1.000
_cell.angle_alpha   90.00
_cell.angle_beta   90.00
_cell.angle_gamma   90.00
#
_symmetry.space_group_name_H-M   'P 1'
#
loop_
_entity.id
_entity.type
_entity.pdbx_description
1 polymer ?
#
loop_
_entity_poly.entity_id
_entity_poly.type
_entity_poly.pdbx_seq_one_letter_code
_entity_poly.pdbx_strand_id
1 'polypeptide(L)'
;MQLLEREHPLSVLLGRAQRCARGEGCVALVTGEAGIGKTVLLRAFAGEARSAVPVLWGMCDSLSTPRPLGPLHDVAARLDPQLPALLRGATAQHEIFTAVLDALAPRPHVLVVEDLHWADEATLDLVRFLARRIATLPLLLVLSYRTDLGAAHPLGAVLGDLVTSPDSTRLQLTPLSRSAVLELVADLGLDAATVHRRTAGNPFFVSQILAQPDSPMPGSVRDAVLARTAGLDASARRCLELLSCTPEPVDGPLLAALGVTSATVEALGRTGLLDRYGSGVAFRHEIARSAVLEAMTPGSGPGLHAAMLDAMESVGAGSSVLTHHAVAAGDAARVLRYAREAASHAARAGAHREAVAFYETALDHVGDDEPAVRADLLEHLSTELYLTDRLPDAMTSRARALDLRRSAGEAAAVGAAHTAIAGFAWYAADRAGAERHVGEALAILRDAGDPRAFGFALARDAFLAAHRGDTPGAHRSGARAARIADELGDDEVLRSTASVGVAVARLIDGDVGGRADLIAATDVGLRFRLDDLATTPMSNLCHLDVEQGRYEQAEESLAHALRISEERDTPICAA
;
A
#
# COMPACT_ATOMS: atom_id res chain seq x y z
N MET A 1 11.54 14.36 -29.09
CA MET A 1 10.11 14.69 -29.21
C MET A 1 9.96 16.11 -28.73
N GLN A 2 9.34 16.99 -29.51
CA GLN A 2 9.14 18.38 -29.10
C GLN A 2 8.04 18.43 -28.03
N LEU A 3 8.32 19.10 -26.91
CA LEU A 3 7.44 19.20 -25.75
C LEU A 3 6.55 20.44 -25.87
N LEU A 4 5.63 20.43 -26.82
CA LEU A 4 4.76 21.59 -27.06
C LEU A 4 3.84 21.86 -25.88
N GLU A 5 3.78 23.13 -25.47
CA GLU A 5 2.94 23.62 -24.37
C GLU A 5 3.18 22.90 -23.04
N ARG A 6 4.42 22.43 -22.86
CA ARG A 6 4.92 21.83 -21.61
C ARG A 6 6.13 22.58 -21.05
N GLU A 7 6.52 23.68 -21.68
CA GLU A 7 7.67 24.51 -21.33
C GLU A 7 7.49 25.13 -19.94
N HIS A 8 6.29 25.64 -19.62
CA HIS A 8 6.02 26.22 -18.31
C HIS A 8 6.06 25.17 -17.18
N PRO A 9 5.28 24.05 -17.24
CA PRO A 9 5.41 22.98 -16.24
C PRO A 9 6.84 22.45 -16.09
N LEU A 10 7.58 22.26 -17.20
CA LEU A 10 8.96 21.82 -17.17
C LEU A 10 9.87 22.83 -16.46
N SER A 11 9.74 24.12 -16.80
CA SER A 11 10.49 25.20 -16.16
C SER A 11 10.21 25.28 -14.65
N VAL A 12 8.97 25.07 -14.22
CA VAL A 12 8.62 25.04 -12.79
C VAL A 12 9.30 23.86 -12.11
N LEU A 13 9.21 22.65 -12.67
CA LEU A 13 9.87 21.46 -12.11
C LEU A 13 11.40 21.63 -12.02
N LEU A 14 12.04 22.17 -13.06
CA LEU A 14 13.47 22.45 -13.07
C LEU A 14 13.86 23.50 -12.03
N GLY A 15 13.07 24.56 -11.88
CA GLY A 15 13.28 25.56 -10.82
C GLY A 15 13.18 24.96 -9.42
N ARG A 16 12.24 24.04 -9.19
CA ARG A 16 12.12 23.29 -7.92
C ARG A 16 13.30 22.36 -7.69
N ALA A 17 13.79 21.67 -8.73
CA ALA A 17 14.98 20.83 -8.62
C ALA A 17 16.23 21.65 -8.25
N GLN A 18 16.35 22.89 -8.76
CA GLN A 18 17.43 23.80 -8.37
C GLN A 18 17.33 24.25 -6.90
N ARG A 19 16.12 24.44 -6.35
CA ARG A 19 15.91 24.69 -4.92
C ARG A 19 16.33 23.49 -4.08
N CYS A 20 15.89 22.29 -4.47
CA CYS A 20 16.31 21.03 -3.85
C CYS A 20 17.84 20.85 -3.85
N ALA A 21 18.50 21.19 -4.97
CA ALA A 21 19.97 21.15 -5.06
C ALA A 21 20.68 22.04 -4.03
N ARG A 22 20.01 23.09 -3.53
CA ARG A 22 20.50 24.00 -2.47
C ARG A 22 20.07 23.55 -1.06
N GLY A 23 19.39 22.42 -0.94
CA GLY A 23 18.91 21.86 0.33
C GLY A 23 17.47 22.23 0.70
N GLU A 24 16.74 22.92 -0.17
CA GLU A 24 15.35 23.32 0.09
C GLU A 24 14.36 22.29 -0.47
N GLY A 25 13.66 21.58 0.41
CA GLY A 25 12.67 20.59 0.00
C GLY A 25 11.38 21.19 -0.53
N CYS A 26 10.74 20.49 -1.47
CA CYS A 26 9.45 20.89 -2.03
C CYS A 26 8.67 19.73 -2.62
N VAL A 27 7.36 19.93 -2.80
CA VAL A 27 6.44 18.96 -3.41
C VAL A 27 5.91 19.53 -4.73
N ALA A 28 5.89 18.71 -5.77
CA ALA A 28 5.30 19.04 -7.06
C ALA A 28 4.24 18.01 -7.45
N LEU A 29 3.00 18.46 -7.61
CA LEU A 29 1.85 17.64 -7.99
C LEU A 29 1.58 17.81 -9.49
N VAL A 30 1.81 16.76 -10.30
CA VAL A 30 1.57 16.77 -11.74
C VAL A 30 0.29 16.01 -12.05
N THR A 31 -0.74 16.73 -12.51
CA THR A 31 -2.08 16.16 -12.66
C THR A 31 -2.67 16.40 -14.04
N GLY A 32 -3.56 15.51 -14.45
CA GLY A 32 -4.34 15.60 -15.68
C GLY A 32 -4.86 14.25 -16.13
N GLU A 33 -5.65 14.24 -17.20
CA GLU A 33 -6.32 13.05 -17.74
C GLU A 33 -5.33 11.98 -18.26
N ALA A 34 -5.84 10.79 -18.55
CA ALA A 34 -5.07 9.74 -19.21
C ALA A 34 -4.56 10.20 -20.59
N GLY A 35 -3.31 9.90 -20.92
CA GLY A 35 -2.70 10.28 -22.19
C GLY A 35 -2.36 11.77 -22.35
N ILE A 36 -2.58 12.62 -21.34
CA ILE A 36 -2.32 14.07 -21.40
C ILE A 36 -0.83 14.46 -21.46
N GLY A 37 0.07 13.48 -21.30
CA GLY A 37 1.52 13.66 -21.39
C GLY A 37 2.24 13.86 -20.05
N LYS A 38 1.66 13.45 -18.91
CA LYS A 38 2.30 13.51 -17.58
C LYS A 38 3.68 12.82 -17.58
N THR A 39 3.72 11.54 -17.94
CA THR A 39 4.96 10.75 -18.05
C THR A 39 5.98 11.36 -19.00
N VAL A 40 5.53 11.90 -20.14
CA VAL A 40 6.41 12.52 -21.13
C VAL A 40 7.08 13.78 -20.56
N LEU A 41 6.32 14.62 -19.86
CA LEU A 41 6.87 15.77 -19.14
C LEU A 41 7.88 15.34 -18.06
N LEU A 42 7.53 14.34 -17.25
CA LEU A 42 8.40 13.84 -16.18
C LEU A 42 9.69 13.23 -16.73
N ARG A 43 9.64 12.54 -17.88
CA ARG A 43 10.83 11.97 -18.54
C ARG A 43 11.77 13.06 -19.04
N ALA A 44 11.21 14.12 -19.63
CA ALA A 44 11.99 15.27 -20.04
C ALA A 44 12.65 15.98 -18.85
N PHE A 45 11.85 16.25 -17.81
CA PHE A 45 12.35 16.81 -16.56
C PHE A 45 13.46 15.96 -15.95
N ALA A 46 13.27 14.64 -15.84
CA ALA A 46 14.28 13.74 -15.30
C ALA A 46 15.57 13.72 -16.14
N GLY A 47 15.46 13.80 -17.47
CA GLY A 47 16.60 13.88 -18.37
C GLY A 47 17.47 15.11 -18.12
N GLU A 48 16.85 16.27 -17.92
CA GLU A 48 17.54 17.53 -17.66
C GLU A 48 18.03 17.66 -16.20
N ALA A 49 17.20 17.28 -15.22
CA ALA A 49 17.48 17.42 -13.80
C ALA A 49 18.61 16.51 -13.31
N ARG A 50 18.84 15.36 -13.94
CA ARG A 50 19.92 14.41 -13.60
C ARG A 50 21.32 15.02 -13.61
N SER A 51 21.52 16.11 -14.34
CA SER A 51 22.78 16.85 -14.37
C SER A 51 23.06 17.63 -13.07
N ALA A 52 22.00 17.98 -12.32
CA ALA A 52 22.08 18.77 -11.10
C ALA A 52 21.84 17.95 -9.83
N VAL A 53 20.90 17.01 -9.86
CA VAL A 53 20.46 16.22 -8.69
C VAL A 53 20.14 14.78 -9.12
N PRO A 54 20.49 13.76 -8.32
CA PRO A 54 20.04 12.39 -8.55
C PRO A 54 18.52 12.28 -8.66
N VAL A 55 18.04 11.68 -9.75
CA VAL A 55 16.60 11.45 -9.99
C VAL A 55 16.28 9.96 -9.77
N LEU A 56 15.52 9.71 -8.72
CA LEU A 56 14.90 8.43 -8.39
C LEU A 56 13.48 8.43 -8.96
N TRP A 57 13.09 7.33 -9.57
CA TRP A 57 11.78 7.19 -10.22
C TRP A 57 11.22 5.83 -9.88
N GLY A 58 10.08 5.83 -9.20
CA GLY A 58 9.26 4.66 -8.92
C GLY A 58 7.84 4.83 -9.46
N MET A 59 7.18 3.72 -9.74
CA MET A 59 5.86 3.68 -10.36
C MET A 59 4.88 2.91 -9.48
N CYS A 60 3.65 3.41 -9.35
CA CYS A 60 2.57 2.66 -8.72
C CYS A 60 1.96 1.68 -9.72
N ASP A 61 1.68 0.45 -9.26
CA ASP A 61 1.26 -0.62 -10.16
C ASP A 61 -0.24 -0.64 -10.39
N SER A 62 -0.67 -0.73 -11.65
CA SER A 62 -2.08 -0.96 -12.01
C SER A 62 -2.48 -2.45 -11.86
N LEU A 63 -2.13 -3.07 -10.73
CA LEU A 63 -2.53 -4.45 -10.40
C LEU A 63 -3.91 -4.47 -9.73
N SER A 64 -4.52 -5.65 -9.64
CA SER A 64 -5.77 -5.86 -8.88
C SER A 64 -5.58 -5.54 -7.39
N THR A 65 -4.43 -5.92 -6.85
CA THR A 65 -3.95 -5.51 -5.53
C THR A 65 -2.50 -5.06 -5.72
N PRO A 66 -2.17 -3.78 -5.49
CA PRO A 66 -0.84 -3.24 -5.74
C PRO A 66 0.23 -3.89 -4.85
N ARG A 67 1.50 -3.81 -5.27
CA ARG A 67 2.62 -4.18 -4.41
C ARG A 67 2.72 -3.15 -3.27
N PRO A 68 2.76 -3.57 -1.99
CA PRO A 68 3.06 -2.67 -0.89
C PRO A 68 4.36 -1.91 -1.16
N LEU A 69 4.35 -0.58 -1.04
CA LEU A 69 5.52 0.26 -1.29
C LEU A 69 6.15 0.07 -2.69
N GLY A 70 5.34 -0.28 -3.71
CA GLY A 70 5.81 -0.57 -5.08
C GLY A 70 6.84 0.42 -5.65
N PRO A 71 6.56 1.73 -5.67
CA PRO A 71 7.51 2.75 -6.14
C PRO A 71 8.85 2.74 -5.39
N LEU A 72 8.84 2.38 -4.10
CA LEU A 72 10.05 2.33 -3.30
C LEU A 72 10.92 1.13 -3.70
N HIS A 73 10.33 -0.02 -4.03
CA HIS A 73 11.07 -1.17 -4.57
C HIS A 73 11.88 -0.80 -5.82
N ASP A 74 11.31 0.03 -6.70
CA ASP A 74 11.94 0.45 -7.97
C ASP A 74 13.18 1.36 -7.78
N VAL A 75 13.27 2.03 -6.62
CA VAL A 75 14.34 2.99 -6.32
C VAL A 75 15.27 2.52 -5.21
N ALA A 76 14.86 1.55 -4.39
CA ALA A 76 15.54 1.11 -3.17
C ALA A 76 17.02 0.87 -3.39
N ALA A 77 17.40 0.03 -4.35
CA ALA A 77 18.81 -0.32 -4.60
C ALA A 77 19.68 0.87 -5.03
N ARG A 78 19.08 1.90 -5.64
CA ARG A 78 19.78 3.15 -6.03
C ARG A 78 19.85 4.15 -4.88
N LEU A 79 18.86 4.12 -3.99
CA LEU A 79 18.76 5.00 -2.83
C LEU A 79 19.72 4.54 -1.73
N ASP A 80 19.60 3.29 -1.30
CA ASP A 80 20.47 2.65 -0.31
C ASP A 80 20.54 1.13 -0.53
N PRO A 81 21.74 0.50 -0.57
CA PRO A 81 21.89 -0.95 -0.77
C PRO A 81 21.19 -1.83 0.27
N GLN A 82 20.88 -1.33 1.47
CA GLN A 82 20.22 -2.06 2.55
C GLN A 82 18.69 -2.05 2.40
N LEU A 83 18.10 -1.04 1.76
CA LEU A 83 16.65 -0.91 1.60
C LEU A 83 15.98 -2.12 0.93
N PRO A 84 16.53 -2.72 -0.15
CA PRO A 84 15.93 -3.92 -0.75
C PRO A 84 15.83 -5.12 0.19
N ALA A 85 16.71 -5.22 1.19
CA ALA A 85 16.63 -6.26 2.22
C ALA A 85 15.57 -5.90 3.26
N LEU A 86 15.50 -4.64 3.67
CA LEU A 86 14.47 -4.16 4.61
C LEU A 86 13.06 -4.35 4.05
N LEU A 87 12.85 -4.01 2.77
CA LEU A 87 11.59 -4.17 2.07
C LEU A 87 11.20 -5.63 1.80
N ARG A 88 12.13 -6.59 1.84
CA ARG A 88 11.81 -8.03 1.70
C ARG A 88 11.74 -8.75 3.04
N GLY A 89 12.31 -8.15 4.07
CA GLY A 89 12.42 -8.74 5.40
C GLY A 89 11.15 -8.62 6.24
N ALA A 90 11.27 -8.95 7.52
CA ALA A 90 10.20 -8.81 8.51
C ALA A 90 10.20 -7.42 9.19
N THR A 91 10.63 -6.39 8.45
CA THR A 91 10.77 -5.01 8.93
C THR A 91 9.40 -4.37 9.06
N ALA A 92 9.14 -3.61 10.12
CA ALA A 92 7.89 -2.84 10.25
C ALA A 92 7.92 -1.56 9.41
N GLN A 93 6.74 -1.04 9.07
CA GLN A 93 6.56 0.18 8.27
C GLN A 93 7.43 1.36 8.74
N HIS A 94 7.38 1.72 10.03
CA HIS A 94 8.12 2.86 10.57
C HIS A 94 9.65 2.74 10.41
N GLU A 95 10.21 1.54 10.48
CA GLU A 95 11.64 1.30 10.25
C GLU A 95 12.00 1.47 8.77
N ILE A 96 11.11 1.04 7.87
CA ILE A 96 11.26 1.29 6.44
C ILE A 96 11.23 2.81 6.18
N PHE A 97 10.27 3.52 6.77
CA PHE A 97 10.12 4.97 6.58
C PHE A 97 11.33 5.74 7.13
N THR A 98 11.83 5.34 8.31
CA THR A 98 13.03 5.92 8.91
C THR A 98 14.26 5.66 8.05
N ALA A 99 14.46 4.42 7.57
CA ALA A 99 15.57 4.10 6.68
C ALA A 99 15.52 4.89 5.36
N VAL A 100 14.32 5.12 4.81
CA VAL A 100 14.14 5.97 3.63
C VAL A 100 14.47 7.43 3.93
N LEU A 101 14.01 7.95 5.07
CA LEU A 101 14.33 9.30 5.53
C LEU A 101 15.84 9.50 5.67
N ASP A 102 16.51 8.57 6.36
CA ASP A 102 17.95 8.58 6.59
C ASP A 102 18.75 8.48 5.30
N ALA A 103 18.24 7.76 4.30
CA ALA A 103 18.87 7.68 2.98
C ALA A 103 18.67 8.96 2.14
N LEU A 104 17.55 9.67 2.32
CA LEU A 104 17.21 10.89 1.58
C LEU A 104 17.80 12.16 2.21
N ALA A 105 17.96 12.21 3.53
CA ALA A 105 18.40 13.41 4.27
C ALA A 105 19.83 13.91 3.96
N PRO A 106 20.85 13.07 3.71
CA PRO A 106 22.25 13.54 3.61
C PRO A 106 22.58 14.36 2.36
N ARG A 107 21.80 14.23 1.28
CA ARG A 107 22.11 14.86 -0.01
C ARG A 107 20.84 15.15 -0.80
N PRO A 108 20.85 16.14 -1.71
CA PRO A 108 19.73 16.43 -2.59
C PRO A 108 19.27 15.24 -3.42
N HIS A 109 17.96 15.00 -3.48
CA HIS A 109 17.33 14.01 -4.36
C HIS A 109 16.06 14.56 -5.01
N VAL A 110 15.76 14.07 -6.21
CA VAL A 110 14.40 14.11 -6.77
C VAL A 110 13.82 12.71 -6.67
N LEU A 111 12.67 12.57 -5.99
CA LEU A 111 11.89 11.34 -5.97
C LEU A 111 10.62 11.54 -6.78
N VAL A 112 10.54 10.88 -7.94
CA VAL A 112 9.32 10.79 -8.75
C VAL A 112 8.53 9.56 -8.33
N VAL A 113 7.30 9.77 -7.87
CA VAL A 113 6.30 8.71 -7.64
C VAL A 113 5.21 8.89 -8.69
N GLU A 114 5.22 8.00 -9.68
CA GLU A 114 4.33 8.07 -10.82
C GLU A 114 3.03 7.30 -10.58
N ASP A 115 1.92 7.87 -11.05
CA ASP A 115 0.59 7.27 -11.05
C ASP A 115 0.08 6.92 -9.64
N LEU A 116 0.26 7.83 -8.68
CA LEU A 116 -0.12 7.75 -7.27
C LEU A 116 -1.61 7.41 -7.01
N HIS A 117 -2.47 7.50 -8.03
CA HIS A 117 -3.84 7.02 -7.97
C HIS A 117 -3.96 5.49 -7.90
N TRP A 118 -2.89 4.75 -8.17
CA TRP A 118 -2.81 3.29 -7.99
C TRP A 118 -1.96 2.88 -6.78
N ALA A 119 -1.54 3.84 -5.96
CA ALA A 119 -0.73 3.54 -4.78
C ALA A 119 -1.50 2.71 -3.75
N ASP A 120 -0.79 1.76 -3.16
CA ASP A 120 -1.19 1.08 -1.93
C ASP A 120 -1.20 2.05 -0.73
N GLU A 121 -1.85 1.62 0.35
CA GLU A 121 -1.95 2.39 1.59
C GLU A 121 -0.57 2.80 2.14
N ALA A 122 0.37 1.87 2.22
CA ALA A 122 1.71 2.16 2.76
C ALA A 122 2.51 3.15 1.89
N THR A 123 2.34 3.13 0.56
CA THR A 123 2.92 4.15 -0.33
C THR A 123 2.33 5.53 -0.06
N LEU A 124 1.01 5.62 0.13
CA LEU A 124 0.35 6.90 0.43
C LEU A 124 0.83 7.46 1.78
N ASP A 125 1.00 6.59 2.78
CA ASP A 125 1.52 6.95 4.10
C ASP A 125 2.99 7.39 4.03
N LEU A 126 3.84 6.70 3.25
CA LEU A 126 5.21 7.13 3.01
C LEU A 126 5.26 8.54 2.37
N VAL A 127 4.37 8.80 1.41
CA VAL A 127 4.26 10.12 0.77
C VAL A 127 3.85 11.18 1.79
N ARG A 128 2.87 10.92 2.65
CA ARG A 128 2.48 11.83 3.75
C ARG A 128 3.64 12.06 4.72
N PHE A 129 4.29 10.98 5.14
CA PHE A 129 5.41 10.98 6.08
C PHE A 129 6.56 11.86 5.60
N LEU A 130 6.95 11.73 4.32
CA LEU A 130 7.99 12.55 3.70
C LEU A 130 7.52 14.00 3.50
N ALA A 131 6.29 14.20 3.05
CA ALA A 131 5.78 15.54 2.77
C ALA A 131 5.63 16.42 4.01
N ARG A 132 5.21 15.85 5.16
CA ARG A 132 5.17 16.56 6.44
C ARG A 132 6.54 17.06 6.90
N ARG A 133 7.62 16.42 6.44
CA ARG A 133 9.01 16.74 6.80
C ARG A 133 9.76 17.49 5.68
N ILE A 134 9.06 17.82 4.58
CA ILE A 134 9.70 18.28 3.35
C ILE A 134 10.55 19.55 3.55
N ALA A 135 10.11 20.48 4.40
CA ALA A 135 10.83 21.74 4.65
C ALA A 135 12.23 21.54 5.26
N THR A 136 12.50 20.38 5.86
CA THR A 136 13.78 20.03 6.48
C THR A 136 14.62 19.06 5.65
N LEU A 137 14.08 18.60 4.51
CA LEU A 137 14.73 17.61 3.66
C LEU A 137 15.25 18.24 2.38
N PRO A 138 16.43 17.84 1.88
CA PRO A 138 16.90 18.22 0.56
C PRO A 138 16.20 17.34 -0.50
N LEU A 139 14.87 17.41 -0.58
CA LEU A 139 14.05 16.51 -1.40
C LEU A 139 13.06 17.29 -2.26
N LEU A 140 13.07 17.01 -3.57
CA LEU A 140 11.94 17.32 -4.44
C LEU A 140 11.10 16.06 -4.63
N LEU A 141 9.91 16.04 -4.04
CA LEU A 141 8.93 14.97 -4.20
C LEU A 141 7.99 15.32 -5.36
N VAL A 142 8.08 14.58 -6.47
CA VAL A 142 7.24 14.78 -7.65
C VAL A 142 6.20 13.67 -7.72
N LEU A 143 4.93 14.03 -7.58
CA LEU A 143 3.81 13.09 -7.51
C LEU A 143 2.93 13.26 -8.74
N SER A 144 2.72 12.19 -9.51
CA SER A 144 1.82 12.23 -10.66
C SER A 144 0.52 11.47 -10.38
N TYR A 145 -0.62 12.01 -10.79
CA TYR A 145 -1.90 11.35 -10.61
C TYR A 145 -2.96 11.82 -11.62
N ARG A 146 -4.04 11.08 -11.71
CA ARG A 146 -5.19 11.36 -12.58
C ARG A 146 -6.22 12.27 -11.90
N THR A 147 -6.97 13.04 -12.69
CA THR A 147 -7.99 13.97 -12.16
C THR A 147 -9.36 13.32 -11.94
N ASP A 148 -9.63 12.21 -12.63
CA ASP A 148 -10.87 11.43 -12.61
C ASP A 148 -10.93 10.45 -11.42
N LEU A 149 -10.78 10.97 -10.20
CA LEU A 149 -10.86 10.19 -8.97
C LEU A 149 -12.26 10.28 -8.36
N GLY A 150 -12.77 9.16 -7.84
CA GLY A 150 -14.00 9.14 -7.06
C GLY A 150 -13.82 9.87 -5.72
N ALA A 151 -14.92 10.38 -5.15
CA ALA A 151 -14.89 11.15 -3.90
C ALA A 151 -14.32 10.37 -2.70
N ALA A 152 -14.49 9.05 -2.68
CA ALA A 152 -14.00 8.16 -1.62
C ALA A 152 -12.58 7.61 -1.87
N HIS A 153 -11.86 8.12 -2.87
CA HIS A 153 -10.54 7.61 -3.21
C HIS A 153 -9.51 7.95 -2.11
N PRO A 154 -8.69 7.00 -1.62
CA PRO A 154 -7.74 7.24 -0.51
C PRO A 154 -6.75 8.40 -0.74
N LEU A 155 -6.32 8.58 -1.99
CA LEU A 155 -5.48 9.71 -2.41
C LEU A 155 -6.08 11.09 -2.09
N GLY A 156 -7.40 11.22 -1.98
CA GLY A 156 -8.07 12.50 -1.67
C GLY A 156 -7.58 13.10 -0.34
N ALA A 157 -7.43 12.28 0.69
CA ALA A 157 -6.94 12.72 2.01
C ALA A 157 -5.47 13.17 1.94
N VAL A 158 -4.61 12.43 1.24
CA VAL A 158 -3.20 12.83 1.02
C VAL A 158 -3.13 14.18 0.31
N LEU A 159 -3.93 14.38 -0.75
CA LEU A 159 -3.94 15.64 -1.48
C LEU A 159 -4.42 16.81 -0.62
N GLY A 160 -5.38 16.59 0.30
CA GLY A 160 -5.82 17.57 1.28
C GLY A 160 -4.67 18.08 2.15
N ASP A 161 -3.86 17.16 2.68
CA ASP A 161 -2.67 17.47 3.50
C ASP A 161 -1.60 18.21 2.69
N LEU A 162 -1.42 17.85 1.41
CA LEU A 162 -0.38 18.43 0.56
C LEU A 162 -0.71 19.81 0.01
N VAL A 163 -1.99 20.13 -0.20
CA VAL A 163 -2.42 21.42 -0.77
C VAL A 163 -2.26 22.57 0.22
N THR A 164 -2.32 22.28 1.52
CA THR A 164 -2.16 23.29 2.58
C THR A 164 -0.70 23.67 2.85
N SER A 165 0.26 22.89 2.33
CA SER A 165 1.69 23.14 2.52
C SER A 165 2.23 24.23 1.58
N PRO A 166 2.96 25.24 2.10
CA PRO A 166 3.53 26.32 1.28
C PRO A 166 4.60 25.84 0.30
N ASP A 167 5.22 24.68 0.55
CA ASP A 167 6.27 24.10 -0.30
C ASP A 167 5.71 23.21 -1.43
N SER A 168 4.38 23.11 -1.53
CA SER A 168 3.67 22.35 -2.55
C SER A 168 3.33 23.20 -3.77
N THR A 169 3.34 22.61 -4.97
CA THR A 169 2.91 23.26 -6.22
C THR A 169 2.14 22.29 -7.09
N ARG A 170 0.95 22.70 -7.54
CA ARG A 170 0.12 21.92 -8.43
C ARG A 170 0.26 22.38 -9.89
N LEU A 171 0.66 21.46 -10.75
CA LEU A 171 0.82 21.60 -12.19
C LEU A 171 -0.25 20.77 -12.89
N GLN A 172 -1.35 21.43 -13.26
CA GLN A 172 -2.40 20.80 -14.05
C GLN A 172 -2.08 20.90 -15.54
N LEU A 173 -1.90 19.75 -16.19
CA LEU A 173 -1.67 19.69 -17.63
C LEU A 173 -2.99 19.81 -18.38
N THR A 174 -3.01 20.70 -19.36
CA THR A 174 -4.15 20.91 -20.26
C THR A 174 -3.93 20.20 -21.60
N PRO A 175 -5.01 19.90 -22.34
CA PRO A 175 -4.89 19.42 -23.72
C PRO A 175 -4.11 20.41 -24.59
N LEU A 176 -3.49 19.91 -25.66
CA LEU A 176 -2.78 20.73 -26.64
C LEU A 176 -3.75 21.67 -27.33
N SER A 177 -3.37 22.93 -27.46
CA SER A 177 -4.14 23.88 -28.25
C SER A 177 -4.14 23.49 -29.74
N ARG A 178 -5.08 24.06 -30.48
CA ARG A 178 -5.11 23.94 -31.94
C ARG A 178 -3.81 24.43 -32.60
N SER A 179 -3.15 25.44 -32.05
CA SER A 179 -1.85 25.94 -32.54
C SER A 179 -0.74 24.92 -32.35
N ALA A 180 -0.66 24.26 -31.20
CA ALA A 180 0.31 23.19 -30.96
C ALA A 180 0.04 21.99 -31.88
N VAL A 181 -1.24 21.63 -32.09
CA VAL A 181 -1.60 20.58 -33.07
C VAL A 181 -1.18 20.98 -34.49
N LEU A 182 -1.35 22.24 -34.88
CA LEU A 182 -0.93 22.74 -36.20
C LEU A 182 0.58 22.55 -36.43
N GLU A 183 1.39 22.86 -35.43
CA GLU A 183 2.83 22.66 -35.49
C GLU A 183 3.21 21.19 -35.68
N LEU A 184 2.53 20.27 -34.97
CA LEU A 184 2.78 18.84 -35.07
C LEU A 184 2.41 18.23 -36.43
N VAL A 185 1.42 18.80 -37.13
CA VAL A 185 0.91 18.25 -38.39
C VAL A 185 1.39 19.01 -39.63
N ALA A 186 2.16 20.09 -39.46
CA ALA A 186 2.55 21.00 -40.54
C ALA A 186 3.19 20.26 -41.73
N ASP A 187 4.08 19.30 -41.44
CA ASP A 187 4.83 18.55 -42.46
C ASP A 187 4.05 17.35 -43.04
N LEU A 188 2.86 17.06 -42.50
CA LEU A 188 2.06 15.88 -42.88
C LEU A 188 0.85 16.23 -43.77
N GLY A 189 0.62 17.50 -44.07
CA GLY A 189 -0.49 17.95 -44.91
C GLY A 189 -1.89 17.70 -44.30
N LEU A 190 -1.98 17.45 -42.99
CA LEU A 190 -3.24 17.20 -42.29
C LEU A 190 -3.88 18.52 -41.82
N ASP A 191 -5.22 18.59 -41.84
CA ASP A 191 -5.95 19.74 -41.27
C ASP A 191 -5.95 19.70 -39.73
N ALA A 192 -5.17 20.60 -39.13
CA ALA A 192 -5.05 20.76 -37.68
C ALA A 192 -6.40 21.01 -36.97
N ALA A 193 -7.36 21.69 -37.63
CA ALA A 193 -8.68 21.93 -37.04
C ALA A 193 -9.46 20.62 -36.86
N THR A 194 -9.39 19.74 -37.87
CA THR A 194 -10.01 18.43 -37.84
C THR A 194 -9.33 17.52 -36.83
N VAL A 195 -8.00 17.49 -36.80
CA VAL A 195 -7.24 16.72 -35.80
C VAL A 195 -7.58 17.17 -34.38
N HIS A 196 -7.52 18.48 -34.09
CA HIS A 196 -7.84 19.00 -32.76
C HIS A 196 -9.29 18.70 -32.35
N ARG A 197 -10.28 18.89 -33.23
CA ARG A 197 -11.69 18.60 -32.92
C ARG A 197 -11.95 17.12 -32.60
N ARG A 198 -11.25 16.19 -33.26
CA ARG A 198 -11.44 14.75 -33.04
C ARG A 198 -10.68 14.22 -31.82
N THR A 199 -9.55 14.83 -31.48
CA THR A 199 -8.71 14.40 -30.36
C THR A 199 -8.96 15.19 -29.07
N ALA A 200 -9.74 16.27 -29.16
CA ALA A 200 -9.84 17.31 -28.14
C ALA A 200 -8.47 17.84 -27.66
N GLY A 201 -7.44 17.77 -28.51
CA GLY A 201 -6.07 18.17 -28.18
C GLY A 201 -5.31 17.19 -27.30
N ASN A 202 -5.84 16.00 -27.00
CA ASN A 202 -5.14 15.02 -26.18
C ASN A 202 -3.87 14.50 -26.91
N PRO A 203 -2.65 14.70 -26.35
CA PRO A 203 -1.39 14.36 -27.00
C PRO A 203 -1.27 12.92 -27.46
N PHE A 204 -1.83 11.97 -26.69
CA PHE A 204 -1.80 10.57 -27.06
C PHE A 204 -2.51 10.35 -28.40
N PHE A 205 -3.76 10.81 -28.52
CA PHE A 205 -4.53 10.66 -29.76
C PHE A 205 -3.93 11.44 -30.93
N VAL A 206 -3.38 12.63 -30.69
CA VAL A 206 -2.65 13.37 -31.72
C VAL A 206 -1.47 12.54 -32.22
N SER A 207 -0.66 11.97 -31.33
CA SER A 207 0.47 11.11 -31.71
C SER A 207 0.05 9.83 -32.44
N GLN A 208 -1.18 9.35 -32.23
CA GLN A 208 -1.71 8.21 -32.97
C GLN A 208 -1.88 8.53 -34.44
N ILE A 209 -2.45 9.71 -34.74
CA ILE A 209 -2.68 10.21 -36.10
C ILE A 209 -1.35 10.46 -36.81
N LEU A 210 -0.38 11.07 -36.12
CA LEU A 210 0.93 11.40 -36.71
C LEU A 210 1.70 10.16 -37.20
N ALA A 211 1.53 9.01 -36.55
CA ALA A 211 2.26 7.80 -36.92
C ALA A 211 1.65 7.07 -38.13
N GLN A 212 0.39 7.33 -38.47
CA GLN A 212 -0.31 6.73 -39.61
C GLN A 212 -1.20 7.79 -40.31
N PRO A 213 -0.61 8.81 -40.95
CA PRO A 213 -1.34 9.94 -41.51
C PRO A 213 -2.33 9.54 -42.61
N ASP A 214 -2.05 8.45 -43.33
CA ASP A 214 -2.87 7.96 -44.45
C ASP A 214 -4.00 6.99 -44.01
N SER A 215 -4.04 6.63 -42.72
CA SER A 215 -5.04 5.70 -42.18
C SER A 215 -6.32 6.46 -41.79
N PRO A 216 -7.52 5.89 -42.03
CA PRO A 216 -8.75 6.48 -41.51
C PRO A 216 -8.63 6.66 -39.99
N MET A 217 -8.91 7.89 -39.55
CA MET A 217 -8.85 8.28 -38.15
C MET A 217 -9.61 7.27 -37.27
N PRO A 218 -8.94 6.66 -36.29
CA PRO A 218 -9.58 5.73 -35.37
C PRO A 218 -10.72 6.41 -34.59
N GLY A 219 -11.84 5.70 -34.41
CA GLY A 219 -12.96 6.19 -33.59
C GLY A 219 -12.67 6.11 -32.08
N SER A 220 -11.66 5.33 -31.70
CA SER A 220 -11.25 5.08 -30.32
C SER A 220 -9.74 4.77 -30.22
N VAL A 221 -9.19 4.78 -29.00
CA VAL A 221 -7.80 4.33 -28.73
C VAL A 221 -7.59 2.89 -29.21
N ARG A 222 -8.59 2.05 -28.97
CA ARG A 222 -8.58 0.64 -29.34
C ARG A 222 -8.41 0.46 -30.84
N ASP A 223 -9.16 1.19 -31.65
CA ASP A 223 -9.06 1.14 -33.11
C ASP A 223 -7.66 1.58 -33.60
N ALA A 224 -7.07 2.58 -32.93
CA ALA A 224 -5.73 3.10 -33.27
C ALA A 224 -4.65 2.05 -33.00
N VAL A 225 -4.73 1.39 -31.85
CA VAL A 225 -3.81 0.33 -31.46
C VAL A 225 -3.98 -0.89 -32.37
N LEU A 226 -5.22 -1.31 -32.63
CA LEU A 226 -5.53 -2.42 -33.52
C LEU A 226 -4.94 -2.21 -34.93
N ALA A 227 -5.10 -1.01 -35.51
CA ALA A 227 -4.53 -0.67 -36.82
C ALA A 227 -3.00 -0.81 -36.87
N ARG A 228 -2.29 -0.44 -35.80
CA ARG A 228 -0.82 -0.59 -35.70
C ARG A 228 -0.37 -2.04 -35.56
N THR A 229 -1.22 -2.89 -35.02
CA THR A 229 -0.91 -4.31 -34.77
C THR A 229 -1.36 -5.24 -35.91
N ALA A 230 -2.10 -4.73 -36.91
CA ALA A 230 -2.71 -5.54 -37.97
C ALA A 230 -1.70 -6.33 -38.82
N GLY A 231 -0.47 -5.82 -38.98
CA GLY A 231 0.60 -6.47 -39.75
C GLY A 231 1.50 -7.42 -38.95
N LEU A 232 1.23 -7.63 -37.66
CA LEU A 232 2.03 -8.53 -36.83
C LEU A 232 1.73 -9.99 -37.18
N ASP A 233 2.79 -10.82 -37.25
CA ASP A 233 2.62 -12.27 -37.28
C ASP A 233 2.09 -12.80 -35.95
N ALA A 234 1.71 -14.09 -35.92
CA ALA A 234 1.12 -14.70 -34.73
C ALA A 234 2.04 -14.68 -33.50
N SER A 235 3.36 -14.78 -33.70
CA SER A 235 4.35 -14.79 -32.61
C SER A 235 4.50 -13.40 -32.00
N ALA A 236 4.65 -12.37 -32.84
CA ALA A 236 4.73 -10.99 -32.41
C ALA A 236 3.41 -10.53 -31.76
N ARG A 237 2.26 -10.90 -32.32
CA ARG A 237 0.97 -10.61 -31.70
C ARG A 237 0.85 -11.25 -30.31
N ARG A 238 1.18 -12.54 -30.20
CA ARG A 238 1.17 -13.26 -28.91
C ARG A 238 2.09 -12.61 -27.89
N CYS A 239 3.28 -12.18 -28.32
CA CYS A 239 4.23 -11.48 -27.46
C CYS A 239 3.68 -10.12 -27.01
N LEU A 240 3.06 -9.33 -27.91
CA LEU A 240 2.43 -8.07 -27.53
C LEU A 240 1.31 -8.26 -26.51
N GLU A 241 0.48 -9.30 -26.68
CA GLU A 241 -0.56 -9.69 -25.73
C GLU A 241 0.04 -10.08 -24.37
N LEU A 242 1.12 -10.88 -24.34
CA LEU A 242 1.86 -11.22 -23.10
C LEU A 242 2.38 -9.97 -22.39
N LEU A 243 3.06 -9.08 -23.12
CA LEU A 243 3.59 -7.84 -22.55
C LEU A 243 2.46 -6.93 -22.04
N SER A 244 1.26 -7.02 -22.63
CA SER A 244 0.13 -6.21 -22.17
C SER A 244 -0.43 -6.65 -20.81
N CYS A 245 -0.11 -7.87 -20.35
CA CYS A 245 -0.53 -8.38 -19.05
C CYS A 245 0.19 -7.74 -17.87
N THR A 246 1.25 -6.95 -18.09
CA THR A 246 1.98 -6.24 -17.01
C THR A 246 2.13 -4.76 -17.32
N PRO A 247 1.84 -3.85 -16.36
CA PRO A 247 2.08 -2.42 -16.53
C PRO A 247 3.58 -2.05 -16.42
N GLU A 248 4.39 -2.90 -15.79
CA GLU A 248 5.81 -2.65 -15.55
C GLU A 248 6.68 -2.90 -16.80
N PRO A 249 7.83 -2.21 -16.94
CA PRO A 249 8.83 -2.57 -17.93
C PRO A 249 9.26 -4.04 -17.79
N VAL A 250 9.26 -4.77 -18.91
CA VAL A 250 9.70 -6.17 -18.96
C VAL A 250 11.16 -6.22 -19.32
N ASP A 251 12.00 -6.66 -18.37
CA ASP A 251 13.45 -6.70 -18.53
C ASP A 251 13.94 -7.88 -19.38
N GLY A 252 15.24 -7.89 -19.68
CA GLY A 252 15.87 -8.93 -20.51
C GLY A 252 15.69 -10.36 -19.95
N PRO A 253 15.94 -10.62 -18.66
CA PRO A 253 15.69 -11.92 -18.03
C PRO A 253 14.25 -12.40 -18.19
N LEU A 254 13.25 -11.55 -17.94
CA LEU A 254 11.84 -11.93 -18.07
C LEU A 254 11.45 -12.16 -19.53
N LEU A 255 11.94 -11.34 -20.47
CA LEU A 255 11.77 -11.59 -21.92
C LEU A 255 12.34 -12.94 -22.35
N ALA A 256 13.52 -13.31 -21.83
CA ALA A 256 14.16 -14.58 -22.12
C ALA A 256 13.37 -15.76 -21.54
N ALA A 257 12.87 -15.64 -20.30
CA ALA A 257 12.02 -16.65 -19.67
C ALA A 257 10.69 -16.86 -20.41
N LEU A 258 10.14 -15.79 -20.99
CA LEU A 258 8.96 -15.84 -21.88
C LEU A 258 9.26 -16.40 -23.28
N GLY A 259 10.52 -16.72 -23.59
CA GLY A 259 10.94 -17.21 -24.90
C GLY A 259 10.86 -16.16 -26.02
N VAL A 260 10.90 -14.87 -25.67
CA VAL A 260 10.80 -13.77 -26.65
C VAL A 260 12.14 -13.57 -27.36
N THR A 261 12.13 -13.64 -28.69
CA THR A 261 13.33 -13.46 -29.50
C THR A 261 13.63 -11.98 -29.77
N SER A 262 14.89 -11.66 -30.08
CA SER A 262 15.28 -10.32 -30.51
C SER A 262 14.56 -9.86 -31.78
N ALA A 263 14.27 -10.79 -32.70
CA ALA A 263 13.51 -10.51 -33.93
C ALA A 263 12.06 -10.10 -33.61
N THR A 264 11.43 -10.75 -32.64
CA THR A 264 10.11 -10.38 -32.14
C THR A 264 10.11 -8.99 -31.52
N VAL A 265 11.10 -8.68 -30.66
CA VAL A 265 11.25 -7.34 -30.06
C VAL A 265 11.44 -6.26 -31.13
N GLU A 266 12.22 -6.54 -32.17
CA GLU A 266 12.41 -5.59 -33.28
C GLU A 266 11.11 -5.37 -34.06
N ALA A 267 10.37 -6.43 -34.37
CA ALA A 267 9.08 -6.33 -35.03
C ALA A 267 8.07 -5.50 -34.21
N LEU A 268 8.02 -5.72 -32.90
CA LEU A 268 7.17 -4.94 -32.00
C LEU A 268 7.60 -3.47 -31.91
N GLY A 269 8.90 -3.18 -31.92
CA GLY A 269 9.42 -1.81 -31.95
C GLY A 269 8.92 -1.00 -33.15
N ARG A 270 8.74 -1.65 -34.33
CA ARG A 270 8.21 -1.00 -35.54
C ARG A 270 6.76 -0.54 -35.41
N THR A 271 5.99 -1.05 -34.44
CA THR A 271 4.62 -0.59 -34.17
C THR A 271 4.57 0.80 -33.53
N GLY A 272 5.68 1.25 -32.94
CA GLY A 272 5.74 2.49 -32.15
C GLY A 272 4.91 2.45 -30.86
N LEU A 273 4.46 1.26 -30.43
CA LEU A 273 3.74 1.05 -29.16
C LEU A 273 4.67 0.76 -27.99
N LEU A 274 5.86 0.22 -28.26
CA LEU A 274 6.86 -0.13 -27.26
C LEU A 274 8.12 0.72 -27.42
N ASP A 275 8.69 1.16 -26.29
CA ASP A 275 10.02 1.76 -26.22
C ASP A 275 11.01 0.74 -25.64
N ARG A 276 12.30 0.84 -26.04
CA ARG A 276 13.37 0.07 -25.41
C ARG A 276 13.68 0.65 -24.03
N TYR A 277 13.83 -0.23 -23.04
CA TYR A 277 14.16 0.14 -21.66
C TYR A 277 15.31 -0.71 -21.14
N GLY A 278 16.53 -0.18 -21.16
CA GLY A 278 17.73 -0.97 -20.85
C GLY A 278 17.87 -2.17 -21.81
N SER A 279 17.91 -3.38 -21.25
CA SER A 279 17.86 -4.65 -22.01
C SER A 279 16.44 -5.15 -22.31
N GLY A 280 15.42 -4.46 -21.84
CA GLY A 280 14.01 -4.82 -21.92
C GLY A 280 13.16 -3.92 -22.82
N VAL A 281 11.85 -4.04 -22.66
CA VAL A 281 10.82 -3.25 -23.38
C VAL A 281 9.74 -2.76 -22.42
N ALA A 282 9.14 -1.63 -22.73
CA ALA A 282 7.99 -1.11 -22.01
C ALA A 282 6.97 -0.53 -22.98
N PHE A 283 5.69 -0.54 -22.63
CA PHE A 283 4.71 0.22 -23.37
C PHE A 283 5.02 1.70 -23.28
N ARG A 284 5.04 2.36 -24.43
CA ARG A 284 5.24 3.81 -24.52
C ARG A 284 4.12 4.56 -23.80
N HIS A 285 2.91 4.01 -23.87
CA HIS A 285 1.70 4.60 -23.30
C HIS A 285 0.84 3.52 -22.66
N GLU A 286 0.46 3.76 -21.41
CA GLU A 286 -0.41 2.88 -20.64
C GLU A 286 -1.77 2.66 -21.31
N ILE A 287 -2.37 3.72 -21.86
CA ILE A 287 -3.65 3.61 -22.59
C ILE A 287 -3.54 2.72 -23.85
N ALA A 288 -2.35 2.59 -24.44
CA ALA A 288 -2.12 1.66 -25.55
C ALA A 288 -2.00 0.22 -25.04
N ARG A 289 -1.34 0.00 -23.90
CA ARG A 289 -1.29 -1.29 -23.22
C ARG A 289 -2.70 -1.79 -22.89
N SER A 290 -3.51 -0.94 -22.23
CA SER A 290 -4.91 -1.26 -21.87
C SER A 290 -5.72 -1.61 -23.12
N ALA A 291 -5.56 -0.86 -24.22
CA ALA A 291 -6.24 -1.16 -25.47
C ALA A 291 -5.83 -2.49 -26.12
N VAL A 292 -4.57 -2.93 -26.00
CA VAL A 292 -4.16 -4.29 -26.40
C VAL A 292 -4.87 -5.31 -25.52
N LEU A 293 -4.82 -5.13 -24.20
CA LEU A 293 -5.41 -6.03 -23.22
C LEU A 293 -6.93 -6.21 -23.44
N GLU A 294 -7.66 -5.11 -23.67
CA GLU A 294 -9.10 -5.12 -23.97
C GLU A 294 -9.43 -5.71 -25.36
N ALA A 295 -8.49 -5.66 -26.29
CA ALA A 295 -8.67 -6.20 -27.64
C ALA A 295 -8.34 -7.69 -27.75
N MET A 296 -7.81 -8.31 -26.69
CA MET A 296 -7.51 -9.73 -26.65
C MET A 296 -8.75 -10.59 -26.88
N THR A 297 -8.55 -11.71 -27.57
CA THR A 297 -9.62 -12.69 -27.79
C THR A 297 -10.13 -13.22 -26.46
N PRO A 298 -11.45 -13.20 -26.20
CA PRO A 298 -12.01 -13.80 -24.99
C PRO A 298 -11.52 -15.24 -24.79
N GLY A 299 -11.05 -15.56 -23.59
CA GLY A 299 -10.51 -16.88 -23.25
C GLY A 299 -9.02 -17.10 -23.53
N SER A 300 -8.31 -16.18 -24.21
CA SER A 300 -6.84 -16.28 -24.37
C SER A 300 -6.05 -15.81 -23.14
N GLY A 301 -6.70 -15.00 -22.27
CA GLY A 301 -6.14 -14.41 -21.06
C GLY A 301 -5.51 -15.42 -20.11
N PRO A 302 -6.23 -16.48 -19.66
CA PRO A 302 -5.68 -17.42 -18.68
C PRO A 302 -4.36 -18.06 -19.10
N GLY A 303 -4.25 -18.48 -20.37
CA GLY A 303 -3.00 -19.03 -20.90
C GLY A 303 -1.86 -18.02 -21.03
N LEU A 304 -2.15 -16.72 -21.17
CA LEU A 304 -1.14 -15.65 -21.12
C LEU A 304 -0.62 -15.45 -19.71
N HIS A 305 -1.55 -15.33 -18.75
CA HIS A 305 -1.19 -15.13 -17.36
C HIS A 305 -0.48 -16.35 -16.78
N ALA A 306 -0.82 -17.58 -17.19
CA ALA A 306 -0.07 -18.78 -16.80
C ALA A 306 1.38 -18.74 -17.31
N ALA A 307 1.60 -18.38 -18.58
CA ALA A 307 2.96 -18.25 -19.12
C ALA A 307 3.75 -17.12 -18.45
N MET A 308 3.09 -15.99 -18.15
CA MET A 308 3.70 -14.90 -17.41
C MET A 308 4.04 -15.30 -15.97
N LEU A 309 3.15 -16.04 -15.30
CA LEU A 309 3.34 -16.57 -13.95
C LEU A 309 4.57 -17.48 -13.89
N ASP A 310 4.68 -18.46 -14.78
CA ASP A 310 5.83 -19.38 -14.84
C ASP A 310 7.14 -18.62 -15.08
N ALA A 311 7.13 -17.63 -15.98
CA ALA A 311 8.30 -16.81 -16.27
C ALA A 311 8.70 -15.92 -15.08
N MET A 312 7.74 -15.26 -14.44
CA MET A 312 7.95 -14.42 -13.25
C MET A 312 8.42 -15.23 -12.04
N GLU A 313 7.88 -16.44 -11.85
CA GLU A 313 8.33 -17.38 -10.82
C GLU A 313 9.81 -17.75 -11.04
N SER A 314 10.22 -17.99 -12.29
CA SER A 314 11.61 -18.35 -12.62
C SER A 314 12.64 -17.24 -12.36
N VAL A 315 12.22 -15.97 -12.44
CA VAL A 315 13.07 -14.80 -12.17
C VAL A 315 12.93 -14.28 -10.74
N GLY A 316 12.10 -14.91 -9.91
CA GLY A 316 11.94 -14.57 -8.50
C GLY A 316 11.12 -13.28 -8.26
N ALA A 317 10.06 -13.07 -9.03
CA ALA A 317 9.14 -11.95 -8.82
C ALA A 317 8.45 -12.00 -7.45
N GLY A 318 7.96 -10.85 -6.96
CA GLY A 318 7.29 -10.74 -5.66
C GLY A 318 5.89 -11.37 -5.65
N SER A 319 5.47 -11.87 -4.48
CA SER A 319 4.23 -12.63 -4.33
C SER A 319 2.98 -11.85 -4.77
N SER A 320 2.90 -10.53 -4.61
CA SER A 320 1.76 -9.72 -5.07
C SER A 320 1.55 -9.81 -6.59
N VAL A 321 2.63 -9.73 -7.37
CA VAL A 321 2.58 -9.85 -8.84
C VAL A 321 2.24 -11.29 -9.24
N LEU A 322 2.83 -12.27 -8.56
CA LEU A 322 2.52 -13.69 -8.79
C LEU A 322 1.06 -14.00 -8.48
N THR A 323 0.47 -13.43 -7.43
CA THR A 323 -0.97 -13.55 -7.12
C THR A 323 -1.83 -13.00 -8.25
N HIS A 324 -1.51 -11.82 -8.77
CA HIS A 324 -2.26 -11.22 -9.88
C HIS A 324 -2.31 -12.14 -11.09
N HIS A 325 -1.16 -12.69 -11.50
CA HIS A 325 -1.11 -13.62 -12.64
C HIS A 325 -1.73 -14.98 -12.31
N ALA A 326 -1.60 -15.49 -11.09
CA ALA A 326 -2.23 -16.75 -10.69
C ALA A 326 -3.76 -16.67 -10.72
N VAL A 327 -4.35 -15.56 -10.24
CA VAL A 327 -5.81 -15.33 -10.29
C VAL A 327 -6.29 -15.28 -11.73
N ALA A 328 -5.62 -14.48 -12.56
CA ALA A 328 -5.99 -14.34 -13.97
C ALA A 328 -5.76 -15.63 -14.79
N ALA A 329 -4.83 -16.49 -14.37
CA ALA A 329 -4.60 -17.81 -14.94
C ALA A 329 -5.62 -18.87 -14.47
N GLY A 330 -6.34 -18.63 -13.38
CA GLY A 330 -7.21 -19.62 -12.73
C GLY A 330 -6.45 -20.73 -12.00
N ASP A 331 -5.21 -20.48 -11.56
CA ASP A 331 -4.37 -21.44 -10.84
C ASP A 331 -4.59 -21.32 -9.33
N ALA A 332 -5.64 -21.98 -8.81
CA ALA A 332 -6.05 -21.88 -7.40
C ALA A 332 -4.93 -22.23 -6.40
N ALA A 333 -4.09 -23.23 -6.72
CA ALA A 333 -3.01 -23.65 -5.83
C ALA A 333 -1.94 -22.56 -5.68
N ARG A 334 -1.52 -21.95 -6.80
CA ARG A 334 -0.59 -20.82 -6.77
C ARG A 334 -1.22 -19.55 -6.21
N VAL A 335 -2.51 -19.31 -6.44
CA VAL A 335 -3.24 -18.19 -5.80
C VAL A 335 -3.17 -18.32 -4.29
N LEU A 336 -3.58 -19.47 -3.73
CA LEU A 336 -3.58 -19.70 -2.29
C LEU A 336 -2.20 -19.48 -1.67
N ARG A 337 -1.15 -19.98 -2.33
CA ARG A 337 0.24 -19.79 -1.88
C ARG A 337 0.65 -18.31 -1.90
N TYR A 338 0.59 -17.68 -3.07
CA TYR A 338 1.15 -16.35 -3.25
C TYR A 338 0.31 -15.26 -2.58
N ALA A 339 -1.02 -15.40 -2.52
CA ALA A 339 -1.88 -14.46 -1.82
C ALA A 339 -1.60 -14.46 -0.32
N ARG A 340 -1.34 -15.62 0.30
CA ARG A 340 -0.94 -15.70 1.72
C ARG A 340 0.39 -15.00 2.00
N GLU A 341 1.38 -15.26 1.16
CA GLU A 341 2.69 -14.62 1.27
C GLU A 341 2.57 -13.09 1.08
N ALA A 342 1.82 -12.65 0.06
CA ALA A 342 1.57 -11.25 -0.22
C ALA A 342 0.79 -10.54 0.89
N ALA A 343 -0.25 -11.18 1.45
CA ALA A 343 -1.02 -10.64 2.57
C ALA A 343 -0.13 -10.44 3.81
N SER A 344 0.68 -11.45 4.12
CA SER A 344 1.60 -11.40 5.25
C SER A 344 2.69 -10.31 5.05
N HIS A 345 3.14 -10.10 3.82
CA HIS A 345 4.07 -9.03 3.49
C HIS A 345 3.41 -7.64 3.63
N ALA A 346 2.20 -7.48 3.09
CA ALA A 346 1.43 -6.24 3.16
C ALA A 346 1.13 -5.82 4.61
N ALA A 347 0.68 -6.76 5.44
CA ALA A 347 0.42 -6.51 6.86
C ALA A 347 1.66 -5.98 7.62
N ARG A 348 2.85 -6.53 7.33
CA ARG A 348 4.11 -6.05 7.94
C ARG A 348 4.53 -4.67 7.45
N ALA A 349 4.25 -4.37 6.19
CA ALA A 349 4.52 -3.08 5.59
C ALA A 349 3.50 -1.98 6.01
N GLY A 350 2.49 -2.32 6.82
CA GLY A 350 1.40 -1.41 7.20
C GLY A 350 0.35 -1.21 6.11
N ALA A 351 0.42 -1.98 5.01
CA ALA A 351 -0.55 -1.95 3.92
C ALA A 351 -1.75 -2.86 4.25
N HIS A 352 -2.50 -2.50 5.29
CA HIS A 352 -3.55 -3.34 5.88
C HIS A 352 -4.72 -3.56 4.91
N ARG A 353 -5.07 -2.56 4.10
CA ARG A 353 -6.09 -2.70 3.05
C ARG A 353 -5.70 -3.72 1.99
N GLU A 354 -4.44 -3.71 1.55
CA GLU A 354 -3.92 -4.70 0.61
C GLU A 354 -3.83 -6.09 1.25
N ALA A 355 -3.47 -6.17 2.54
CA ALA A 355 -3.47 -7.43 3.29
C ALA A 355 -4.87 -8.06 3.34
N VAL A 356 -5.91 -7.28 3.64
CA VAL A 356 -7.32 -7.71 3.57
C VAL A 356 -7.63 -8.28 2.18
N ALA A 357 -7.33 -7.54 1.11
CA ALA A 357 -7.63 -7.96 -0.26
C ALA A 357 -6.93 -9.27 -0.65
N PHE A 358 -5.67 -9.46 -0.22
CA PHE A 358 -4.95 -10.71 -0.46
C PHE A 358 -5.50 -11.87 0.38
N TYR A 359 -5.89 -11.65 1.64
CA TYR A 359 -6.52 -12.71 2.45
C TYR A 359 -7.90 -13.11 1.91
N GLU A 360 -8.71 -12.15 1.46
CA GLU A 360 -9.98 -12.42 0.76
C GLU A 360 -9.73 -13.24 -0.51
N THR A 361 -8.75 -12.84 -1.33
CA THR A 361 -8.34 -13.60 -2.53
C THR A 361 -7.94 -15.04 -2.19
N ALA A 362 -7.17 -15.24 -1.12
CA ALA A 362 -6.77 -16.58 -0.66
C ALA A 362 -7.98 -17.42 -0.20
N LEU A 363 -8.94 -16.80 0.51
CA LEU A 363 -10.16 -17.46 0.99
C LEU A 363 -11.10 -17.88 -0.14
N ASP A 364 -11.14 -17.14 -1.24
CA ASP A 364 -11.92 -17.48 -2.43
C ASP A 364 -11.34 -18.71 -3.16
N HIS A 365 -10.08 -19.06 -2.91
CA HIS A 365 -9.37 -20.13 -3.61
C HIS A 365 -8.93 -21.30 -2.70
N VAL A 366 -9.23 -21.26 -1.40
CA VAL A 366 -8.93 -22.38 -0.49
C VAL A 366 -9.97 -23.48 -0.64
N GLY A 367 -9.52 -24.74 -0.76
CA GLY A 367 -10.38 -25.91 -0.93
C GLY A 367 -11.31 -26.14 0.25
N ASP A 368 -12.45 -26.80 0.01
CA ASP A 368 -13.42 -27.15 1.07
C ASP A 368 -12.87 -28.20 2.04
N ASP A 369 -11.89 -28.99 1.60
CA ASP A 369 -11.18 -30.03 2.35
C ASP A 369 -10.02 -29.50 3.21
N GLU A 370 -9.79 -28.17 3.22
CA GLU A 370 -8.74 -27.52 4.00
C GLU A 370 -9.28 -26.60 5.14
N PRO A 371 -10.09 -27.12 6.09
CA PRO A 371 -10.73 -26.29 7.12
C PRO A 371 -9.72 -25.61 8.05
N ALA A 372 -8.57 -26.21 8.31
CA ALA A 372 -7.51 -25.62 9.13
C ALA A 372 -6.88 -24.39 8.45
N VAL A 373 -6.58 -24.49 7.15
CA VAL A 373 -6.04 -23.36 6.36
C VAL A 373 -7.06 -22.25 6.23
N ARG A 374 -8.34 -22.59 6.00
CA ARG A 374 -9.44 -21.61 6.00
C ARG A 374 -9.58 -20.91 7.35
N ALA A 375 -9.45 -21.64 8.46
CA ALA A 375 -9.45 -21.05 9.80
C ALA A 375 -8.27 -20.07 9.95
N ASP A 376 -7.03 -20.48 9.64
CA ASP A 376 -5.85 -19.60 9.68
C ASP A 376 -6.07 -18.31 8.88
N LEU A 377 -6.57 -18.41 7.65
CA LEU A 377 -6.83 -17.25 6.80
C LEU A 377 -7.87 -16.29 7.40
N LEU A 378 -8.99 -16.82 7.90
CA LEU A 378 -10.04 -16.02 8.54
C LEU A 378 -9.53 -15.34 9.82
N GLU A 379 -8.65 -15.99 10.56
CA GLU A 379 -8.00 -15.44 11.74
C GLU A 379 -7.13 -14.24 11.40
N HIS A 380 -6.25 -14.35 10.40
CA HIS A 380 -5.42 -13.23 9.96
C HIS A 380 -6.27 -12.11 9.35
N LEU A 381 -7.22 -12.45 8.47
CA LEU A 381 -8.16 -11.49 7.89
C LEU A 381 -8.90 -10.69 8.96
N SER A 382 -9.35 -11.34 10.05
CA SER A 382 -10.06 -10.64 11.12
C SER A 382 -9.20 -9.57 11.82
N THR A 383 -7.89 -9.80 11.94
CA THR A 383 -6.95 -8.82 12.49
C THR A 383 -6.79 -7.64 11.54
N GLU A 384 -6.61 -7.88 10.25
CA GLU A 384 -6.46 -6.79 9.26
C GLU A 384 -7.76 -5.99 9.09
N LEU A 385 -8.93 -6.65 9.15
CA LEU A 385 -10.23 -5.97 9.18
C LEU A 385 -10.40 -5.10 10.43
N TYR A 386 -9.89 -5.54 11.58
CA TYR A 386 -9.86 -4.73 12.79
C TYR A 386 -8.97 -3.49 12.63
N LEU A 387 -7.77 -3.65 12.07
CA LEU A 387 -6.84 -2.53 11.84
C LEU A 387 -7.33 -1.52 10.80
N THR A 388 -8.23 -1.94 9.91
CA THR A 388 -8.88 -1.07 8.91
C THR A 388 -10.26 -0.55 9.33
N ASP A 389 -10.61 -0.63 10.62
CA ASP A 389 -11.89 -0.19 11.22
C ASP A 389 -13.15 -0.85 10.62
N ARG A 390 -13.01 -2.07 10.08
CA ARG A 390 -14.13 -2.89 9.60
C ARG A 390 -14.58 -3.87 10.68
N LEU A 391 -14.90 -3.34 11.86
CA LEU A 391 -15.16 -4.12 13.08
C LEU A 391 -16.25 -5.22 12.93
N PRO A 392 -17.41 -4.98 12.28
CA PRO A 392 -18.42 -6.02 12.08
C PRO A 392 -17.90 -7.19 11.21
N ASP A 393 -17.11 -6.88 10.19
CA ASP A 393 -16.52 -7.88 9.30
C ASP A 393 -15.41 -8.66 10.02
N ALA A 394 -14.61 -7.99 10.86
CA ALA A 394 -13.59 -8.61 11.70
C ALA A 394 -14.21 -9.65 12.64
N MET A 395 -15.28 -9.28 13.36
CA MET A 395 -16.01 -10.20 14.25
C MET A 395 -16.61 -11.38 13.48
N THR A 396 -17.21 -11.12 12.32
CA THR A 396 -17.79 -12.17 11.46
C THR A 396 -16.72 -13.17 10.99
N SER A 397 -15.58 -12.67 10.51
CA SER A 397 -14.45 -13.51 10.08
C SER A 397 -13.89 -14.34 11.23
N ARG A 398 -13.68 -13.72 12.40
CA ARG A 398 -13.17 -14.42 13.59
C ARG A 398 -14.15 -15.47 14.11
N ALA A 399 -15.46 -15.21 14.08
CA ALA A 399 -16.49 -16.17 14.47
C ALA A 399 -16.52 -17.40 13.53
N ARG A 400 -16.36 -17.20 12.23
CA ARG A 400 -16.25 -18.31 11.26
C ARG A 400 -15.01 -19.17 11.53
N ALA A 401 -13.87 -18.55 11.82
CA ALA A 401 -12.67 -19.29 12.22
C ALA A 401 -12.89 -20.09 13.51
N LEU A 402 -13.53 -19.47 14.51
CA LEU A 402 -13.87 -20.09 15.78
C LEU A 402 -14.70 -21.36 15.60
N ASP A 403 -15.71 -21.34 14.73
CA ASP A 403 -16.55 -22.52 14.47
C ASP A 403 -15.78 -23.66 13.79
N LEU A 404 -14.83 -23.34 12.91
CA LEU A 404 -13.92 -24.33 12.31
C LEU A 404 -13.00 -24.95 13.37
N ARG A 405 -12.38 -24.14 14.24
CA ARG A 405 -11.53 -24.60 15.35
C ARG A 405 -12.29 -25.44 16.36
N ARG A 406 -13.54 -25.07 16.65
CA ARG A 406 -14.44 -25.83 17.52
C ARG A 406 -14.74 -27.20 16.93
N SER A 407 -15.03 -27.26 15.64
CA SER A 407 -15.28 -28.52 14.93
C SER A 407 -14.04 -29.42 14.88
N ALA A 408 -12.84 -28.84 14.85
CA ALA A 408 -11.57 -29.54 14.94
C ALA A 408 -11.18 -29.97 16.36
N GLY A 409 -11.93 -29.56 17.40
CA GLY A 409 -11.61 -29.87 18.80
C GLY A 409 -10.45 -29.05 19.38
N GLU A 410 -10.07 -27.94 18.74
CA GLU A 410 -8.93 -27.11 19.13
C GLU A 410 -9.34 -26.08 20.21
N ALA A 411 -9.56 -26.55 21.44
CA ALA A 411 -10.08 -25.74 22.55
C ALA A 411 -9.28 -24.44 22.80
N ALA A 412 -7.95 -24.50 22.75
CA ALA A 412 -7.09 -23.33 22.93
C ALA A 412 -7.36 -22.25 21.86
N ALA A 413 -7.47 -22.65 20.59
CA ALA A 413 -7.75 -21.74 19.49
C ALA A 413 -9.17 -21.13 19.59
N VAL A 414 -10.16 -21.91 20.03
CA VAL A 414 -11.52 -21.40 20.28
C VAL A 414 -11.51 -20.32 21.37
N GLY A 415 -10.82 -20.58 22.48
CA GLY A 415 -10.70 -19.60 23.57
C GLY A 415 -9.92 -18.34 23.17
N ALA A 416 -8.85 -18.49 22.40
CA ALA A 416 -8.12 -17.37 21.82
C ALA A 416 -9.01 -16.55 20.86
N ALA A 417 -9.87 -17.22 20.07
CA ALA A 417 -10.83 -16.54 19.21
C ALA A 417 -11.86 -15.72 19.98
N HIS A 418 -12.40 -16.25 21.09
CA HIS A 418 -13.24 -15.47 21.99
C HIS A 418 -12.50 -14.25 22.58
N THR A 419 -11.23 -14.39 22.94
CA THR A 419 -10.41 -13.27 23.44
C THR A 419 -10.27 -12.15 22.38
N ALA A 420 -10.03 -12.51 21.12
CA ALA A 420 -9.96 -11.55 20.02
C ALA A 420 -11.30 -10.85 19.76
N ILE A 421 -12.41 -11.61 19.69
CA ILE A 421 -13.76 -11.04 19.51
C ILE A 421 -14.10 -10.08 20.65
N ALA A 422 -13.70 -10.38 21.90
CA ALA A 422 -13.90 -9.47 23.02
C ALA A 422 -13.18 -8.12 22.81
N GLY A 423 -11.98 -8.14 22.21
CA GLY A 423 -11.26 -6.93 21.81
C GLY A 423 -12.00 -6.15 20.72
N PHE A 424 -12.45 -6.82 19.66
CA PHE A 424 -13.18 -6.16 18.56
C PHE A 424 -14.52 -5.57 19.04
N ALA A 425 -15.26 -6.30 19.89
CA ALA A 425 -16.52 -5.86 20.46
C ALA A 425 -16.35 -4.62 21.35
N TRP A 426 -15.24 -4.53 22.10
CA TRP A 426 -14.91 -3.34 22.87
C TRP A 426 -14.80 -2.09 21.99
N TYR A 427 -14.03 -2.17 20.91
CA TYR A 427 -13.86 -1.06 19.97
C TYR A 427 -15.12 -0.77 19.15
N ALA A 428 -15.98 -1.77 18.94
CA ALA A 428 -17.30 -1.61 18.34
C ALA A 428 -18.35 -1.02 19.30
N ALA A 429 -17.94 -0.61 20.50
CA ALA A 429 -18.79 -0.15 21.60
C ALA A 429 -19.84 -1.19 22.09
N ASP A 430 -19.66 -2.47 21.76
CA ASP A 430 -20.46 -3.58 22.29
C ASP A 430 -19.84 -4.14 23.58
N ARG A 431 -20.03 -3.41 24.68
CA ARG A 431 -19.51 -3.78 26.01
C ARG A 431 -20.05 -5.12 26.50
N ALA A 432 -21.34 -5.38 26.30
CA ALA A 432 -21.97 -6.63 26.75
C ALA A 432 -21.43 -7.84 25.96
N GLY A 433 -21.22 -7.69 24.65
CA GLY A 433 -20.53 -8.67 23.83
C GLY A 433 -19.10 -8.91 24.31
N ALA A 434 -18.33 -7.85 24.56
CA ALA A 434 -16.97 -7.96 25.05
C ALA A 434 -16.88 -8.79 26.36
N GLU A 435 -17.74 -8.51 27.34
CA GLU A 435 -17.80 -9.25 28.61
C GLU A 435 -18.22 -10.71 28.43
N ARG A 436 -19.22 -10.97 27.59
CA ARG A 436 -19.64 -12.33 27.28
C ARG A 436 -18.49 -13.13 26.67
N HIS A 437 -17.80 -12.57 25.68
CA HIS A 437 -16.72 -13.27 24.98
C HIS A 437 -15.50 -13.49 25.88
N VAL A 438 -15.12 -12.56 26.77
CA VAL A 438 -14.03 -12.81 27.71
C VAL A 438 -14.38 -13.89 28.73
N GLY A 439 -15.65 -13.96 29.17
CA GLY A 439 -16.13 -15.03 30.05
C GLY A 439 -16.02 -16.42 29.43
N GLU A 440 -16.44 -16.56 28.17
CA GLU A 440 -16.28 -17.79 27.38
C GLU A 440 -14.80 -18.16 27.20
N ALA A 441 -13.94 -17.18 26.87
CA ALA A 441 -12.51 -17.41 26.73
C ALA A 441 -11.89 -17.98 28.02
N LEU A 442 -12.20 -17.38 29.18
CA LEU A 442 -11.69 -17.83 30.47
C LEU A 442 -12.22 -19.20 30.88
N ALA A 443 -13.46 -19.54 30.53
CA ALA A 443 -14.04 -20.84 30.81
C ALA A 443 -13.35 -21.95 29.99
N ILE A 444 -13.11 -21.70 28.70
CA ILE A 444 -12.49 -22.66 27.79
C ILE A 444 -10.99 -22.81 28.08
N LEU A 445 -10.27 -21.70 28.20
CA LEU A 445 -8.80 -21.71 28.28
C LEU A 445 -8.26 -22.23 29.62
N ARG A 446 -9.08 -22.24 30.67
CA ARG A 446 -8.68 -22.76 31.99
C ARG A 446 -8.13 -24.17 31.92
N ASP A 447 -8.75 -25.02 31.09
CA ASP A 447 -8.44 -26.44 30.98
C ASP A 447 -7.86 -26.82 29.60
N ALA A 448 -7.64 -25.83 28.71
CA ALA A 448 -7.22 -26.06 27.33
C ALA A 448 -5.72 -26.36 27.15
N GLY A 449 -4.92 -26.30 28.22
CA GLY A 449 -3.48 -26.60 28.16
C GLY A 449 -2.61 -25.55 27.46
N ASP A 450 -3.13 -24.32 27.25
CA ASP A 450 -2.37 -23.18 26.72
C ASP A 450 -2.34 -22.04 27.76
N PRO A 451 -1.33 -22.02 28.66
CA PRO A 451 -1.22 -20.99 29.68
C PRO A 451 -1.09 -19.59 29.08
N ARG A 452 -0.41 -19.45 27.93
CA ARG A 452 -0.17 -18.15 27.30
C ARG A 452 -1.48 -17.54 26.80
N ALA A 453 -2.29 -18.32 26.08
CA ALA A 453 -3.62 -17.87 25.65
C ALA A 453 -4.52 -17.55 26.85
N PHE A 454 -4.50 -18.37 27.90
CA PHE A 454 -5.24 -18.09 29.13
C PHE A 454 -4.80 -16.78 29.81
N GLY A 455 -3.50 -16.50 29.81
CA GLY A 455 -2.93 -15.25 30.28
C GLY A 455 -3.49 -14.03 29.54
N PHE A 456 -3.56 -14.08 28.20
CA PHE A 456 -4.12 -12.97 27.42
C PHE A 456 -5.62 -12.79 27.65
N ALA A 457 -6.38 -13.87 27.86
CA ALA A 457 -7.78 -13.78 28.27
C ALA A 457 -7.95 -13.10 29.64
N LEU A 458 -7.08 -13.42 30.61
CA LEU A 458 -7.05 -12.77 31.92
C LEU A 458 -6.64 -11.29 31.84
N ALA A 459 -5.69 -10.95 30.96
CA ALA A 459 -5.31 -9.56 30.72
C ALA A 459 -6.49 -8.75 30.13
N ARG A 460 -7.23 -9.33 29.18
CA ARG A 460 -8.44 -8.71 28.62
C ARG A 460 -9.54 -8.57 29.68
N ASP A 461 -9.74 -9.57 30.55
CA ASP A 461 -10.69 -9.48 31.67
C ASP A 461 -10.27 -8.39 32.66
N ALA A 462 -8.97 -8.27 32.97
CA ALA A 462 -8.47 -7.20 33.84
C ALA A 462 -8.76 -5.80 33.26
N PHE A 463 -8.55 -5.64 31.95
CA PHE A 463 -8.86 -4.40 31.24
C PHE A 463 -10.36 -4.06 31.31
N LEU A 464 -11.24 -5.03 31.03
CA LEU A 464 -12.69 -4.81 31.09
C LEU A 464 -13.18 -4.59 32.53
N ALA A 465 -12.59 -5.29 33.51
CA ALA A 465 -12.89 -5.12 34.93
C ALA A 465 -12.58 -3.70 35.41
N ALA A 466 -11.45 -3.12 34.98
CA ALA A 466 -11.11 -1.74 35.30
C ALA A 466 -12.16 -0.75 34.76
N HIS A 467 -12.59 -0.93 33.51
CA HIS A 467 -13.55 -0.03 32.85
C HIS A 467 -14.99 -0.13 33.37
N ARG A 468 -15.34 -1.22 34.05
CA ARG A 468 -16.63 -1.35 34.77
C ARG A 468 -16.52 -0.97 36.26
N GLY A 469 -15.37 -0.47 36.71
CA GLY A 469 -15.13 -0.07 38.10
C GLY A 469 -14.88 -1.23 39.07
N ASP A 470 -14.62 -2.45 38.59
CA ASP A 470 -14.24 -3.60 39.42
C ASP A 470 -12.71 -3.64 39.62
N THR A 471 -12.18 -2.68 40.39
CA THR A 471 -10.75 -2.61 40.71
C THR A 471 -10.22 -3.91 41.33
N PRO A 472 -10.90 -4.54 42.32
CA PRO A 472 -10.45 -5.83 42.85
C PRO A 472 -10.38 -6.94 41.78
N GLY A 473 -11.31 -6.97 40.83
CA GLY A 473 -11.28 -7.87 39.69
C GLY A 473 -10.10 -7.62 38.77
N ALA A 474 -9.85 -6.37 38.41
CA ALA A 474 -8.71 -5.97 37.59
C ALA A 474 -7.39 -6.44 38.20
N HIS A 475 -7.17 -6.21 39.50
CA HIS A 475 -5.99 -6.67 40.20
C HIS A 475 -5.87 -8.20 40.25
N ARG A 476 -6.97 -8.93 40.52
CA ARG A 476 -6.94 -10.40 40.58
C ARG A 476 -6.56 -11.02 39.23
N SER A 477 -7.22 -10.60 38.15
CA SER A 477 -6.99 -11.13 36.82
C SER A 477 -5.64 -10.71 36.26
N GLY A 478 -5.26 -9.44 36.42
CA GLY A 478 -3.95 -8.93 36.00
C GLY A 478 -2.78 -9.58 36.74
N ALA A 479 -2.87 -9.74 38.07
CA ALA A 479 -1.82 -10.42 38.83
C ALA A 479 -1.70 -11.90 38.47
N ARG A 480 -2.80 -12.57 38.07
CA ARG A 480 -2.75 -13.95 37.59
C ARG A 480 -2.11 -14.04 36.21
N ALA A 481 -2.44 -13.13 35.30
CA ALA A 481 -1.81 -13.07 33.99
C ALA A 481 -0.29 -12.77 34.10
N ALA A 482 0.12 -11.86 35.00
CA ALA A 482 1.53 -11.57 35.25
C ALA A 482 2.30 -12.79 35.79
N ARG A 483 1.71 -13.59 36.69
CA ARG A 483 2.32 -14.85 37.16
C ARG A 483 2.50 -15.87 36.03
N ILE A 484 1.51 -15.98 35.15
CA ILE A 484 1.63 -16.83 33.96
C ILE A 484 2.79 -16.35 33.08
N ALA A 485 2.95 -15.03 32.91
CA ALA A 485 4.07 -14.48 32.17
C ALA A 485 5.44 -14.82 32.82
N ASP A 486 5.54 -14.78 34.16
CA ASP A 486 6.73 -15.26 34.90
C ASP A 486 7.02 -16.74 34.60
N GLU A 487 5.99 -17.59 34.70
CA GLU A 487 6.08 -19.04 34.51
C GLU A 487 6.49 -19.43 33.07
N LEU A 488 6.17 -18.59 32.09
CA LEU A 488 6.52 -18.77 30.67
C LEU A 488 7.92 -18.25 30.30
N GLY A 489 8.76 -17.93 31.29
CA GLY A 489 10.11 -17.43 31.06
C GLY A 489 10.15 -15.93 30.81
N ASP A 490 9.40 -15.17 31.62
CA ASP A 490 9.28 -13.72 31.53
C ASP A 490 8.74 -13.22 30.18
N ASP A 491 7.56 -13.68 29.78
CA ASP A 491 6.85 -13.17 28.60
C ASP A 491 6.49 -11.68 28.79
N GLU A 492 7.39 -10.81 28.34
CA GLU A 492 7.31 -9.36 28.52
C GLU A 492 6.04 -8.77 27.89
N VAL A 493 5.58 -9.33 26.77
CA VAL A 493 4.37 -8.88 26.07
C VAL A 493 3.14 -9.20 26.91
N LEU A 494 3.00 -10.45 27.38
CA LEU A 494 1.87 -10.83 28.21
C LEU A 494 1.84 -10.03 29.53
N ARG A 495 3.00 -9.89 30.18
CA ARG A 495 3.13 -9.11 31.42
C ARG A 495 2.69 -7.66 31.22
N SER A 496 3.15 -7.03 30.15
CA SER A 496 2.84 -5.64 29.83
C SER A 496 1.37 -5.47 29.49
N THR A 497 0.80 -6.35 28.67
CA THR A 497 -0.64 -6.35 28.37
C THR A 497 -1.50 -6.55 29.62
N ALA A 498 -1.08 -7.43 30.55
CA ALA A 498 -1.74 -7.62 31.83
C ALA A 498 -1.68 -6.37 32.73
N SER A 499 -0.58 -5.62 32.66
CA SER A 499 -0.38 -4.41 33.46
C SER A 499 -1.34 -3.28 33.07
N VAL A 500 -1.77 -3.19 31.80
CA VAL A 500 -2.64 -2.11 31.31
C VAL A 500 -3.93 -2.01 32.11
N GLY A 501 -4.66 -3.12 32.27
CA GLY A 501 -5.91 -3.11 33.05
C GLY A 501 -5.71 -2.78 34.52
N VAL A 502 -4.60 -3.26 35.12
CA VAL A 502 -4.24 -2.95 36.50
C VAL A 502 -3.90 -1.46 36.66
N ALA A 503 -3.12 -0.90 35.75
CA ALA A 503 -2.72 0.50 35.75
C ALA A 503 -3.93 1.43 35.57
N VAL A 504 -4.85 1.11 34.67
CA VAL A 504 -6.12 1.83 34.51
C VAL A 504 -6.92 1.79 35.82
N ALA A 505 -7.05 0.63 36.46
CA ALA A 505 -7.77 0.52 37.73
C ALA A 505 -7.12 1.36 38.85
N ARG A 506 -5.78 1.34 38.95
CA ARG A 506 -5.01 2.19 39.89
C ARG A 506 -5.29 3.67 39.66
N LEU A 507 -5.29 4.12 38.41
CA LEU A 507 -5.59 5.51 38.07
C LEU A 507 -7.04 5.88 38.41
N ILE A 508 -8.01 5.02 38.15
CA ILE A 508 -9.42 5.22 38.53
C ILE A 508 -9.55 5.42 40.05
N ASP A 509 -8.80 4.66 40.85
CA ASP A 509 -8.76 4.77 42.31
C ASP A 509 -7.91 5.96 42.83
N GLY A 510 -7.26 6.72 41.94
CA GLY A 510 -6.46 7.90 42.26
C GLY A 510 -4.97 7.63 42.53
N ASP A 511 -4.48 6.40 42.33
CA ASP A 511 -3.06 6.08 42.41
C ASP A 511 -2.34 6.46 41.10
N VAL A 512 -1.67 7.62 41.14
CA VAL A 512 -0.91 8.19 40.02
C VAL A 512 0.27 7.33 39.55
N GLY A 513 0.69 6.31 40.33
CA GLY A 513 1.71 5.36 39.93
C GLY A 513 1.34 4.56 38.68
N GLY A 514 0.03 4.39 38.40
CA GLY A 514 -0.44 3.73 37.17
C GLY A 514 -0.01 4.44 35.87
N ARG A 515 0.35 5.73 35.92
CA ARG A 515 0.87 6.46 34.74
C ARG A 515 2.16 5.82 34.22
N ALA A 516 3.09 5.54 35.11
CA ALA A 516 4.38 4.97 34.76
C ALA A 516 4.23 3.56 34.18
N ASP A 517 3.28 2.78 34.70
CA ASP A 517 2.95 1.45 34.18
C ASP A 517 2.41 1.51 32.75
N LEU A 518 1.52 2.47 32.44
CA LEU A 518 0.99 2.64 31.08
C LEU A 518 2.08 3.06 30.09
N ILE A 519 2.97 3.97 30.48
CA ILE A 519 4.11 4.39 29.64
C ILE A 519 5.05 3.20 29.39
N ALA A 520 5.36 2.41 30.43
CA ALA A 520 6.19 1.22 30.28
C ALA A 520 5.55 0.18 29.36
N ALA A 521 4.23 -0.02 29.44
CA ALA A 521 3.50 -0.90 28.52
C ALA A 521 3.59 -0.39 27.06
N THR A 522 3.47 0.92 26.87
CA THR A 522 3.68 1.56 25.56
C THR A 522 5.08 1.30 25.03
N ASP A 523 6.13 1.45 25.84
CA ASP A 523 7.52 1.16 25.43
C ASP A 523 7.71 -0.29 24.99
N VAL A 524 7.04 -1.24 25.65
CA VAL A 524 7.04 -2.65 25.24
C VAL A 524 6.31 -2.83 23.92
N GLY A 525 5.14 -2.20 23.75
CA GLY A 525 4.41 -2.19 22.47
C GLY A 525 5.27 -1.66 21.32
N LEU A 526 5.99 -0.56 21.54
CA LEU A 526 6.92 0.03 20.57
C LEU A 526 8.07 -0.92 20.24
N ARG A 527 8.68 -1.55 21.25
CA ARG A 527 9.82 -2.47 21.10
C ARG A 527 9.45 -3.77 20.38
N PHE A 528 8.29 -4.35 20.68
CA PHE A 528 7.79 -5.58 20.06
C PHE A 528 6.94 -5.34 18.81
N ARG A 529 6.75 -4.07 18.42
CA ARG A 529 6.00 -3.67 17.22
C ARG A 529 4.54 -4.13 17.27
N LEU A 530 3.91 -3.90 18.41
CA LEU A 530 2.51 -4.21 18.68
C LEU A 530 1.74 -2.91 18.84
N ASP A 531 1.14 -2.43 17.75
CA ASP A 531 0.55 -1.09 17.73
C ASP A 531 -0.63 -0.94 18.70
N ASP A 532 -1.43 -2.00 18.92
CA ASP A 532 -2.50 -2.00 19.95
C ASP A 532 -1.91 -1.82 21.37
N LEU A 533 -0.77 -2.46 21.68
CA LEU A 533 -0.10 -2.30 22.98
C LEU A 533 0.67 -0.98 23.09
N ALA A 534 1.10 -0.40 21.97
CA ALA A 534 1.74 0.93 21.96
C ALA A 534 0.71 2.05 22.19
N THR A 535 -0.48 1.93 21.59
CA THR A 535 -1.46 3.02 21.52
C THR A 535 -2.54 2.94 22.60
N THR A 536 -3.03 1.75 22.95
CA THR A 536 -4.09 1.56 23.96
C THR A 536 -3.72 2.19 25.31
N PRO A 537 -2.52 1.99 25.88
CA PRO A 537 -2.16 2.58 27.16
C PRO A 537 -2.15 4.11 27.10
N MET A 538 -1.63 4.70 26.01
CA MET A 538 -1.59 6.15 25.82
C MET A 538 -2.99 6.76 25.67
N SER A 539 -3.88 6.12 24.92
CA SER A 539 -5.27 6.57 24.77
C SER A 539 -5.98 6.60 26.13
N ASN A 540 -5.82 5.54 26.93
CA ASN A 540 -6.37 5.47 28.28
C ASN A 540 -5.77 6.52 29.22
N LEU A 541 -4.45 6.71 29.17
CA LEU A 541 -3.75 7.70 29.98
C LEU A 541 -4.25 9.12 29.68
N CYS A 542 -4.31 9.49 28.40
CA CYS A 542 -4.81 10.80 27.97
C CYS A 542 -6.26 11.02 28.43
N HIS A 543 -7.13 10.02 28.22
CA HIS A 543 -8.53 10.09 28.66
C HIS A 543 -8.64 10.30 30.18
N LEU A 544 -7.94 9.49 30.98
CA LEU A 544 -8.02 9.56 32.44
C LEU A 544 -7.40 10.83 33.01
N ASP A 545 -6.36 11.39 32.40
CA ASP A 545 -5.79 12.67 32.81
C ASP A 545 -6.79 13.81 32.62
N VAL A 546 -7.52 13.83 31.50
CA VAL A 546 -8.57 14.81 31.23
C VAL A 546 -9.72 14.66 32.22
N GLU A 547 -10.24 13.44 32.38
CA GLU A 547 -11.38 13.17 33.28
C GLU A 547 -11.07 13.51 34.75
N GLN A 548 -9.81 13.35 35.18
CA GLN A 548 -9.38 13.60 36.54
C GLN A 548 -8.81 15.03 36.75
N GLY A 549 -8.94 15.91 35.75
CA GLY A 549 -8.56 17.33 35.85
C GLY A 549 -7.06 17.61 35.86
N ARG A 550 -6.23 16.65 35.41
CA ARG A 550 -4.78 16.77 35.30
C ARG A 550 -4.35 17.35 33.95
N TYR A 551 -4.75 18.57 33.66
CA TYR A 551 -4.59 19.14 32.31
C TYR A 551 -3.13 19.32 31.87
N GLU A 552 -2.22 19.68 32.77
CA GLU A 552 -0.79 19.80 32.45
C GLU A 552 -0.19 18.44 32.07
N GLN A 553 -0.52 17.39 32.83
CA GLN A 553 -0.09 16.03 32.51
C GLN A 553 -0.79 15.47 31.27
N ALA A 554 -2.05 15.84 31.03
CA ALA A 554 -2.78 15.48 29.83
C ALA A 554 -2.10 16.06 28.58
N GLU A 555 -1.61 17.30 28.64
CA GLU A 555 -0.85 17.92 27.55
C GLU A 555 0.45 17.15 27.25
N GLU A 556 1.20 16.74 28.27
CA GLU A 556 2.41 15.92 28.11
C GLU A 556 2.10 14.54 27.53
N SER A 557 1.09 13.85 28.08
CA SER A 557 0.66 12.53 27.62
C SER A 557 0.17 12.59 26.18
N LEU A 558 -0.62 13.61 25.82
CA LEU A 558 -1.12 13.82 24.46
C LEU A 558 0.01 14.16 23.49
N ALA A 559 0.93 15.04 23.87
CA ALA A 559 2.10 15.34 23.05
C ALA A 559 2.97 14.09 22.81
N HIS A 560 3.12 13.22 23.80
CA HIS A 560 3.83 11.96 23.61
C HIS A 560 3.08 10.99 22.70
N ALA A 561 1.76 10.83 22.90
CA ALA A 561 0.91 9.99 22.05
C ALA A 561 0.92 10.48 20.59
N LEU A 562 0.80 11.80 20.38
CA LEU A 562 0.88 12.43 19.06
C LEU A 562 2.24 12.17 18.41
N ARG A 563 3.36 12.30 19.14
CA ARG A 563 4.68 11.95 18.60
C ARG A 563 4.75 10.48 18.16
N ILE A 564 4.27 9.55 18.98
CA ILE A 564 4.24 8.12 18.62
C ILE A 564 3.42 7.91 17.35
N SER A 565 2.22 8.51 17.27
CA SER A 565 1.36 8.43 16.10
C SER A 565 1.96 9.10 14.87
N GLU A 566 2.67 10.24 15.01
CA GLU A 566 3.33 10.95 13.91
C GLU A 566 4.61 10.27 13.42
N GLU A 567 5.33 9.60 14.31
CA GLU A 567 6.52 8.80 14.00
C GLU A 567 6.15 7.49 13.31
N ARG A 568 5.00 6.89 13.67
CA ARG A 568 4.55 5.58 13.16
C ARG A 568 3.39 5.65 12.18
N ASP A 569 2.93 6.86 11.85
CA ASP A 569 1.73 7.15 11.05
C ASP A 569 0.49 6.34 11.47
N THR A 570 0.38 6.02 12.77
CA THR A 570 -0.74 5.23 13.28
C THR A 570 -2.01 6.09 13.23
N PRO A 571 -3.08 5.66 12.55
CA PRO A 571 -4.28 6.47 12.41
C PRO A 571 -4.88 6.74 13.79
N ILE A 572 -4.75 7.98 14.27
CA ILE A 572 -5.54 8.48 15.39
C ILE A 572 -6.95 8.63 14.84
N CYS A 573 -7.85 7.72 15.23
CA CYS A 573 -9.29 7.73 15.00
C CYS A 573 -9.72 8.71 13.89
N ALA A 574 -9.71 8.25 12.63
CA ALA A 574 -10.28 9.02 11.54
C ALA A 574 -11.78 9.23 11.84
N ALA A 575 -12.15 10.47 12.14
CA ALA A 575 -13.51 10.86 12.48
C ALA A 575 -14.49 10.73 11.31
#